data_AF-A0A3D5ZC86-F1
#
_entry.id   AF-A0A3D5ZC86-F1
#
_cell.length_a   1.000
_cell.length_b   1.000
_cell.length_c   1.000
_cell.angle_alpha   90.00
_cell.angle_beta   90.00
_cell.angle_gamma   90.00
#
_symmetry.space_group_name_H-M   'P 1'
#
loop_
_entity.id
_entity.type
_entity.pdbx_description
1 polymer ?
#
loop_
_entity_poly.entity_id
_entity_poly.type
_entity_poly.pdbx_seq_one_letter_code
_entity_poly.pdbx_strand_id
1 'polypeptide(L)'
;MDIDNKVAASAAKALLNLYSINISVDSIQVQETKREFEGDLTVVVFPFLKMSKTSPENTATALGELIVKDLEEVIGFNVVKGFLNLEIANSYWIQFLNNALNKPSYGFSERNSENEVMVEYSSPNTNKPLHLGHLRNNFLGYSVAKILEANGHKVQKVQIINDRGIHICKSMISWKHYGEGETPETSGLKGDKLVGKYYVKFDQVYKSQVATLIEEGSDKENAEKNAPIIIEARELLQKWENKDPETRALWEMMNSWVYKGFEHTYREMGVTFDKLYYESNTYLNGKDEIEKGLNSGVLFKKDDGSVWCDLTPDGLDEKLVLRGDGTAVYMTQDIGTAILRYQDFPDLDYQIYTVGNEQEYHFKVLFLILDKLGFSKAKSNYHLSYGMVELPEGKMKSREG
;
A
#
# COMPACT_ATOMS: atom_id res chain seq x y z
N MET A 1 21.11 -26.00 -3.93
CA MET A 1 21.88 -24.79 -4.27
C MET A 1 21.57 -24.50 -5.73
N ASP A 2 21.18 -23.27 -6.03
CA ASP A 2 20.84 -22.83 -7.37
C ASP A 2 22.06 -22.91 -8.32
N ILE A 3 21.85 -23.09 -9.63
CA ILE A 3 22.93 -23.18 -10.62
C ILE A 3 23.75 -21.89 -10.66
N ASP A 4 23.11 -20.74 -10.51
CA ASP A 4 23.76 -19.44 -10.42
C ASP A 4 24.79 -19.40 -9.30
N ASN A 5 24.43 -19.93 -8.12
CA ASN A 5 25.34 -20.02 -6.97
C ASN A 5 26.49 -21.00 -7.22
N LYS A 6 26.24 -22.12 -7.90
CA LYS A 6 27.30 -23.08 -8.28
C LYS A 6 28.29 -22.45 -9.25
N VAL A 7 27.78 -21.76 -10.27
CA VAL A 7 28.58 -21.01 -11.27
C VAL A 7 29.38 -19.91 -10.59
N ALA A 8 28.76 -19.12 -9.72
CA ALA A 8 29.42 -18.06 -8.96
C ALA A 8 30.55 -18.62 -8.08
N ALA A 9 30.30 -19.73 -7.36
CA ALA A 9 31.32 -20.38 -6.53
C ALA A 9 32.48 -20.94 -7.36
N SER A 10 32.17 -21.57 -8.51
CA SER A 10 33.19 -22.06 -9.44
C SER A 10 34.03 -20.93 -10.02
N ALA A 11 33.40 -19.79 -10.37
CA ALA A 11 34.09 -18.61 -10.88
C ALA A 11 34.99 -17.97 -9.82
N ALA A 12 34.53 -17.84 -8.57
CA ALA A 12 35.33 -17.33 -7.46
C ALA A 12 36.56 -18.22 -7.20
N LYS A 13 36.38 -19.55 -7.22
CA LYS A 13 37.48 -20.52 -7.11
C LYS A 13 38.46 -20.42 -8.29
N ALA A 14 37.96 -20.24 -9.51
CA ALA A 14 38.80 -20.07 -10.69
C ALA A 14 39.63 -18.77 -10.62
N LEU A 15 39.04 -17.66 -10.16
CA LEU A 15 39.74 -16.39 -9.92
C LEU A 15 40.84 -16.53 -8.86
N LEU A 16 40.58 -17.27 -7.78
CA LEU A 16 41.57 -17.56 -6.75
C LEU A 16 42.73 -18.38 -7.33
N ASN A 17 42.43 -19.43 -8.10
CA ASN A 17 43.44 -20.33 -8.65
C ASN A 17 44.32 -19.68 -9.73
N LEU A 18 43.73 -18.89 -10.62
CA LEU A 18 44.44 -18.28 -11.75
C LEU A 18 45.22 -17.03 -11.35
N TYR A 19 44.66 -16.24 -10.43
CA TYR A 19 45.11 -14.87 -10.19
C TYR A 19 45.35 -14.56 -8.71
N SER A 20 45.18 -15.53 -7.81
CA SER A 20 45.25 -15.32 -6.34
C SER A 20 44.26 -14.25 -5.85
N ILE A 21 43.12 -14.13 -6.54
CA ILE A 21 42.04 -13.19 -6.20
C ILE A 21 41.07 -13.90 -5.27
N ASN A 22 41.04 -13.49 -3.99
CA ASN A 22 40.03 -13.96 -3.06
C ASN A 22 38.82 -13.01 -3.12
N ILE A 23 37.69 -13.51 -3.62
CA ILE A 23 36.46 -12.73 -3.78
C ILE A 23 35.26 -13.52 -3.25
N SER A 24 34.29 -12.82 -2.67
CA SER A 24 33.07 -13.47 -2.18
C SER A 24 32.23 -13.99 -3.36
N VAL A 25 31.57 -15.14 -3.18
CA VAL A 25 30.63 -15.70 -4.16
C VAL A 25 29.55 -14.67 -4.53
N ASP A 26 29.04 -13.92 -3.54
CA ASP A 26 27.99 -12.90 -3.72
C ASP A 26 28.43 -11.70 -4.60
N SER A 27 29.73 -11.55 -4.82
CA SER A 27 30.27 -10.48 -5.68
C SER A 27 30.41 -10.89 -7.14
N ILE A 28 30.22 -12.18 -7.45
CA ILE A 28 30.21 -12.67 -8.82
C ILE A 28 28.83 -12.41 -9.43
N GLN A 29 28.80 -11.57 -10.46
CA GLN A 29 27.57 -11.28 -11.19
C GLN A 29 27.32 -12.37 -12.23
N VAL A 30 26.36 -13.23 -11.91
CA VAL A 30 25.76 -14.20 -12.84
C VAL A 30 24.40 -13.65 -13.28
N GLN A 31 24.11 -13.70 -14.57
CA GLN A 31 22.85 -13.22 -15.15
C GLN A 31 22.45 -14.15 -16.30
N GLU A 32 21.18 -14.13 -16.70
CA GLU A 32 20.74 -14.82 -17.92
C GLU A 32 21.52 -14.31 -19.14
N THR A 33 21.97 -15.23 -19.99
CA THR A 33 22.56 -14.88 -21.28
C THR A 33 21.50 -14.20 -22.15
N LYS A 34 21.89 -13.10 -22.80
CA LYS A 34 20.97 -12.39 -23.69
C LYS A 34 20.62 -13.27 -24.88
N ARG A 35 19.35 -13.22 -25.32
CA ARG A 35 18.78 -14.09 -26.37
C ARG A 35 19.53 -14.06 -27.70
N GLU A 36 20.26 -12.98 -28.00
CA GLU A 36 21.07 -12.85 -29.21
C GLU A 36 22.42 -13.57 -29.16
N PHE A 37 22.82 -14.12 -28.01
CA PHE A 37 24.05 -14.89 -27.82
C PHE A 37 23.74 -16.33 -27.41
N GLU A 38 24.64 -17.25 -27.73
CA GLU A 38 24.55 -18.64 -27.30
C GLU A 38 24.96 -18.78 -25.82
N GLY A 39 24.31 -19.69 -25.10
CA GLY A 39 24.49 -19.93 -23.66
C GLY A 39 23.23 -19.64 -22.85
N ASP A 40 23.24 -20.09 -21.59
CA ASP A 40 22.13 -19.91 -20.65
C ASP A 40 22.48 -18.87 -19.57
N LEU A 41 23.71 -18.87 -19.07
CA LEU A 41 24.18 -18.00 -18.01
C LEU A 41 25.44 -17.22 -18.42
N THR A 42 25.56 -15.97 -17.99
CA THR A 42 26.71 -15.12 -18.27
C THR A 42 27.39 -14.67 -17.00
N VAL A 43 28.71 -14.85 -16.93
CA VAL A 43 29.58 -14.24 -15.91
C VAL A 43 30.22 -12.97 -16.48
N VAL A 44 30.04 -11.85 -15.79
CA VAL A 44 30.62 -10.56 -16.19
C VAL A 44 32.03 -10.42 -15.63
N VAL A 45 33.07 -10.41 -16.48
CA VAL A 45 34.47 -10.46 -16.01
C VAL A 45 35.15 -9.09 -15.86
N PHE A 46 34.50 -8.00 -16.29
CA PHE A 46 35.04 -6.64 -16.22
C PHE A 46 35.52 -6.19 -14.83
N PRO A 47 34.82 -6.53 -13.72
CA PRO A 47 35.29 -6.17 -12.39
C PRO A 47 36.67 -6.74 -12.03
N PHE A 48 37.09 -7.82 -12.69
CA PHE A 48 38.30 -8.57 -12.33
C PHE A 48 39.53 -8.19 -13.16
N LEU A 49 39.38 -7.38 -14.21
CA LEU A 49 40.45 -7.10 -15.19
C LEU A 49 41.69 -6.43 -14.60
N LYS A 50 41.49 -5.50 -13.65
CA LYS A 50 42.62 -4.85 -12.95
C LYS A 50 43.49 -5.86 -12.20
N MET A 51 42.88 -6.95 -11.76
CA MET A 51 43.53 -7.97 -10.97
C MET A 51 44.09 -9.09 -11.86
N SER A 52 43.35 -9.51 -12.90
CA SER A 52 43.81 -10.52 -13.86
C SER A 52 44.94 -10.03 -14.77
N LYS A 53 45.07 -8.71 -14.96
CA LYS A 53 46.12 -8.05 -15.76
C LYS A 53 46.22 -8.58 -17.20
N THR A 54 45.09 -9.01 -17.76
CA THR A 54 44.99 -9.48 -19.15
C THR A 54 43.70 -8.95 -19.79
N SER A 55 43.49 -9.22 -21.08
CA SER A 55 42.31 -8.74 -21.79
C SER A 55 41.01 -9.36 -21.23
N PRO A 56 39.84 -8.72 -21.45
CA PRO A 56 38.55 -9.29 -21.10
C PRO A 56 38.34 -10.69 -21.70
N GLU A 57 38.74 -10.86 -22.96
CA GLU A 57 38.61 -12.13 -23.67
C GLU A 57 39.46 -13.21 -23.02
N ASN A 58 40.73 -12.92 -22.71
CA ASN A 58 41.63 -13.89 -22.09
C ASN A 58 41.19 -14.24 -20.67
N THR A 59 40.69 -13.27 -19.90
CA THR A 59 40.16 -13.50 -18.55
C THR A 59 38.92 -14.39 -18.61
N ALA A 60 37.97 -14.08 -19.51
CA ALA A 60 36.76 -14.86 -19.70
C ALA A 60 37.06 -16.29 -20.17
N THR A 61 37.96 -16.46 -21.15
CA THR A 61 38.35 -17.79 -21.64
C THR A 61 38.97 -18.63 -20.54
N ALA A 62 39.94 -18.08 -19.79
CA ALA A 62 40.61 -18.82 -18.72
C ALA A 62 39.63 -19.23 -17.59
N LEU A 63 38.67 -18.37 -17.26
CA LEU A 63 37.61 -18.70 -16.31
C LEU A 63 36.67 -19.77 -16.86
N GLY A 64 36.22 -19.64 -18.11
CA GLY A 64 35.33 -20.60 -18.77
C GLY A 64 35.94 -22.00 -18.82
N GLU A 65 37.22 -22.12 -19.19
CA GLU A 65 37.95 -23.39 -19.22
C GLU A 65 37.98 -24.08 -17.84
N LEU A 66 38.19 -23.30 -16.77
CA LEU A 66 38.18 -23.86 -15.42
C LEU A 66 36.78 -24.20 -14.93
N ILE A 67 35.77 -23.39 -15.26
CA ILE A 67 34.37 -23.65 -14.87
C ILE A 67 33.86 -24.93 -15.53
N VAL A 68 34.03 -25.09 -16.85
CA VAL A 68 33.66 -26.33 -17.57
C VAL A 68 34.37 -27.56 -17.00
N LYS A 69 35.61 -27.39 -16.54
CA LYS A 69 36.37 -28.50 -15.95
C LYS A 69 35.92 -28.85 -14.52
N ASP A 70 35.51 -27.86 -13.72
CA ASP A 70 35.21 -28.02 -12.29
C ASP A 70 33.71 -28.27 -12.02
N LEU A 71 32.83 -27.91 -12.95
CA LEU A 71 31.38 -27.97 -12.80
C LEU A 71 30.76 -28.78 -13.94
N GLU A 72 30.32 -30.01 -13.62
CA GLU A 72 29.77 -30.97 -14.60
C GLU A 72 28.49 -30.49 -15.30
N GLU A 73 27.75 -29.58 -14.65
CA GLU A 73 26.56 -28.98 -15.19
C GLU A 73 26.84 -27.96 -16.31
N VAL A 74 28.09 -27.51 -16.48
CA VAL A 74 28.48 -26.58 -17.54
C VAL A 74 29.21 -27.35 -18.64
N ILE A 75 28.59 -27.48 -19.81
CA ILE A 75 29.09 -28.31 -20.92
C ILE A 75 29.91 -27.54 -21.95
N GLY A 76 29.79 -26.22 -21.95
CA GLY A 76 30.44 -25.36 -22.93
C GLY A 76 30.44 -23.91 -22.49
N PHE A 77 31.21 -23.10 -23.22
CA PHE A 77 31.18 -21.65 -23.08
C PHE A 77 31.57 -20.95 -24.38
N ASN A 78 31.20 -19.69 -24.49
CA ASN A 78 31.71 -18.77 -25.50
C ASN A 78 32.00 -17.40 -24.87
N VAL A 79 32.82 -16.60 -25.54
CA VAL A 79 33.24 -15.29 -25.04
C VAL A 79 32.88 -14.22 -26.05
N VAL A 80 32.10 -13.24 -25.61
CA VAL A 80 31.73 -12.08 -26.44
C VAL A 80 32.17 -10.81 -25.70
N LYS A 81 33.25 -10.17 -26.15
CA LYS A 81 33.75 -8.89 -25.60
C LYS A 81 33.88 -8.85 -24.06
N GLY A 82 34.30 -9.96 -23.43
CA GLY A 82 34.43 -10.05 -21.96
C GLY A 82 33.17 -10.50 -21.21
N PHE A 83 32.10 -10.87 -21.91
CA PHE A 83 30.99 -11.64 -21.36
C PHE A 83 31.28 -13.12 -21.56
N LEU A 84 31.48 -13.85 -20.46
CA LEU A 84 31.64 -15.30 -20.47
C LEU A 84 30.25 -15.94 -20.44
N ASN A 85 29.76 -16.40 -21.58
CA ASN A 85 28.47 -17.10 -21.70
C ASN A 85 28.71 -18.60 -21.54
N LEU A 86 27.94 -19.24 -20.67
CA LEU A 86 28.06 -20.62 -20.26
C LEU A 86 26.85 -21.41 -20.76
N GLU A 87 27.10 -22.58 -21.32
CA GLU A 87 26.07 -23.53 -21.75
C GLU A 87 25.86 -24.58 -20.66
N ILE A 88 24.63 -24.72 -20.21
CA ILE A 88 24.24 -25.62 -19.13
C ILE A 88 23.68 -26.92 -19.71
N ALA A 89 24.10 -28.04 -19.12
CA ALA A 89 23.66 -29.37 -19.55
C ALA A 89 22.14 -29.52 -19.47
N ASN A 90 21.52 -30.07 -20.51
CA ASN A 90 20.09 -30.42 -20.50
C ASN A 90 19.71 -31.35 -19.32
N SER A 91 20.63 -32.20 -18.88
CA SER A 91 20.45 -33.06 -17.70
C SER A 91 20.18 -32.26 -16.43
N TYR A 92 20.83 -31.10 -16.26
CA TYR A 92 20.59 -30.20 -15.13
C TYR A 92 19.15 -29.68 -15.16
N TRP A 93 18.68 -29.15 -16.30
CA TRP A 93 17.32 -28.61 -16.42
C TRP A 93 16.25 -29.68 -16.21
N ILE A 94 16.44 -30.87 -16.76
CA ILE A 94 15.54 -32.01 -16.55
C ILE A 94 15.50 -32.39 -15.06
N GLN A 95 16.66 -32.47 -14.40
CA GLN A 95 16.72 -32.78 -12.98
C GLN A 95 16.11 -31.67 -12.12
N PHE A 96 16.36 -30.40 -12.46
CA PHE A 96 15.75 -29.25 -11.80
C PHE A 96 14.22 -29.31 -11.86
N LEU A 97 13.65 -29.55 -13.04
CA LEU A 97 12.21 -29.69 -13.22
C LEU A 97 11.66 -30.91 -12.46
N ASN A 98 12.34 -32.06 -12.51
CA ASN A 98 11.93 -33.24 -11.76
C ASN A 98 11.96 -32.99 -10.24
N ASN A 99 12.97 -32.29 -9.74
CA ASN A 99 13.05 -31.92 -8.32
C ASN A 99 11.90 -30.97 -7.93
N ALA A 100 11.57 -30.01 -8.80
CA ALA A 100 10.44 -29.11 -8.59
C ALA A 100 9.11 -29.85 -8.56
N LEU A 101 8.86 -30.75 -9.53
CA LEU A 101 7.64 -31.56 -9.61
C LEU A 101 7.47 -32.48 -8.41
N ASN A 102 8.57 -33.01 -7.87
CA ASN A 102 8.55 -33.89 -6.69
C ASN A 102 8.50 -33.14 -5.35
N LYS A 103 8.51 -31.80 -5.37
CA LYS A 103 8.40 -30.95 -4.17
C LYS A 103 7.05 -30.23 -4.19
N PRO A 104 6.04 -30.71 -3.42
CA PRO A 104 4.71 -30.07 -3.38
C PRO A 104 4.73 -28.59 -2.99
N SER A 105 5.77 -28.17 -2.24
CA SER A 105 5.97 -26.78 -1.83
C SER A 105 6.94 -26.00 -2.74
N TYR A 106 7.23 -26.49 -3.94
CA TYR A 106 8.05 -25.74 -4.89
C TYR A 106 7.45 -24.35 -5.17
N GLY A 107 8.29 -23.32 -5.16
CA GLY A 107 7.85 -21.92 -5.26
C GLY A 107 7.34 -21.31 -3.95
N PHE A 108 7.36 -22.06 -2.84
CA PHE A 108 6.96 -21.57 -1.52
C PHE A 108 8.08 -21.78 -0.50
N SER A 109 8.29 -20.78 0.35
CA SER A 109 9.07 -20.92 1.59
C SER A 109 8.25 -21.67 2.65
N GLU A 110 8.91 -22.08 3.73
CA GLU A 110 8.21 -22.63 4.88
C GLU A 110 7.25 -21.59 5.47
N ARG A 111 6.04 -22.02 5.83
CA ARG A 111 4.99 -21.11 6.30
C ARG A 111 5.38 -20.50 7.64
N ASN A 112 5.28 -19.17 7.76
CA ASN A 112 5.62 -18.41 8.97
C ASN A 112 7.08 -18.62 9.42
N SER A 113 8.00 -18.92 8.50
CA SER A 113 9.44 -18.95 8.78
C SER A 113 10.05 -17.55 8.85
N GLU A 114 9.32 -16.54 8.41
CA GLU A 114 9.75 -15.14 8.36
C GLU A 114 8.87 -14.26 9.26
N ASN A 115 9.32 -13.01 9.41
CA ASN A 115 8.68 -11.95 10.20
C ASN A 115 7.20 -11.71 9.85
N GLU A 116 6.43 -11.20 10.82
CA GLU A 116 5.02 -10.85 10.62
C GLU A 116 4.87 -9.49 9.93
N VAL A 117 4.03 -9.44 8.89
CA VAL A 117 3.81 -8.27 8.05
C VAL A 117 2.33 -7.97 7.94
N MET A 118 1.97 -6.70 7.97
CA MET A 118 0.61 -6.23 7.73
C MET A 118 0.52 -5.59 6.36
N VAL A 119 -0.52 -5.92 5.59
CA VAL A 119 -0.82 -5.28 4.32
C VAL A 119 -2.20 -4.65 4.41
N GLU A 120 -2.23 -3.32 4.43
CA GLU A 120 -3.45 -2.54 4.32
C GLU A 120 -3.80 -2.33 2.85
N TYR A 121 -5.06 -2.58 2.51
CA TYR A 121 -5.62 -2.25 1.20
C TYR A 121 -7.15 -2.08 1.26
N SER A 122 -7.74 -1.67 0.15
CA SER A 122 -9.14 -1.27 -0.04
C SER A 122 -9.55 0.04 0.62
N SER A 123 -9.54 0.05 1.96
CA SER A 123 -9.91 1.17 2.84
C SER A 123 -10.96 2.14 2.25
N PRO A 124 -12.18 1.66 1.88
CA PRO A 124 -13.15 2.45 1.14
C PRO A 124 -13.94 3.41 2.02
N ASN A 125 -14.55 4.42 1.40
CA ASN A 125 -15.55 5.28 2.04
C ASN A 125 -16.94 4.67 1.92
N THR A 126 -17.74 4.74 2.98
CA THR A 126 -19.06 4.11 2.99
C THR A 126 -20.17 4.90 2.28
N ASN A 127 -19.87 6.08 1.75
CA ASN A 127 -20.85 6.91 1.04
C ASN A 127 -21.01 6.55 -0.45
N LYS A 128 -20.22 5.60 -0.99
CA LYS A 128 -20.21 5.24 -2.40
C LYS A 128 -19.87 3.75 -2.61
N PRO A 129 -20.34 3.13 -3.71
CA PRO A 129 -19.96 1.76 -4.04
C PRO A 129 -18.49 1.66 -4.46
N LEU A 130 -17.94 0.44 -4.37
CA LEU A 130 -16.63 0.12 -4.95
C LEU A 130 -16.67 0.29 -6.47
N HIS A 131 -15.58 0.79 -7.04
CA HIS A 131 -15.43 1.11 -8.46
C HIS A 131 -14.06 0.65 -8.97
N LEU A 132 -13.79 0.76 -10.27
CA LEU A 132 -12.57 0.24 -10.90
C LEU A 132 -11.27 0.68 -10.22
N GLY A 133 -11.17 1.94 -9.77
CA GLY A 133 -10.05 2.41 -8.94
C GLY A 133 -9.80 1.57 -7.67
N HIS A 134 -10.85 1.11 -6.99
CA HIS A 134 -10.73 0.22 -5.82
C HIS A 134 -10.28 -1.19 -6.23
N LEU A 135 -10.65 -1.68 -7.41
CA LEU A 135 -10.22 -3.00 -7.89
C LEU A 135 -8.69 -3.04 -8.04
N ARG A 136 -8.08 -1.99 -8.61
CA ARG A 136 -6.61 -1.87 -8.70
C ARG A 136 -5.96 -2.00 -7.32
N ASN A 137 -6.47 -1.23 -6.35
CA ASN A 137 -5.97 -1.27 -4.98
C ASN A 137 -6.11 -2.67 -4.35
N ASN A 138 -7.31 -3.25 -4.44
CA ASN A 138 -7.61 -4.56 -3.87
C ASN A 138 -6.72 -5.65 -4.45
N PHE A 139 -6.59 -5.73 -5.77
CA PHE A 139 -5.78 -6.76 -6.41
C PHE A 139 -4.30 -6.57 -6.14
N LEU A 140 -3.79 -5.33 -6.12
CA LEU A 140 -2.40 -5.07 -5.78
C LEU A 140 -2.09 -5.48 -4.34
N GLY A 141 -2.85 -4.98 -3.37
CA GLY A 141 -2.64 -5.27 -1.96
C GLY A 141 -2.81 -6.77 -1.65
N TYR A 142 -3.85 -7.41 -2.20
CA TYR A 142 -4.07 -8.83 -2.01
C TYR A 142 -2.98 -9.69 -2.66
N SER A 143 -2.51 -9.34 -3.86
CA SER A 143 -1.42 -10.07 -4.52
C SER A 143 -0.12 -9.95 -3.74
N VAL A 144 0.20 -8.76 -3.23
CA VAL A 144 1.39 -8.55 -2.37
C VAL A 144 1.28 -9.39 -1.10
N ALA A 145 0.11 -9.40 -0.44
CA ALA A 145 -0.12 -10.25 0.72
C ALA A 145 0.11 -11.73 0.39
N LYS A 146 -0.40 -12.23 -0.75
CA LYS A 146 -0.23 -13.62 -1.18
C LYS A 146 1.21 -13.98 -1.52
N ILE A 147 1.95 -13.05 -2.14
CA ILE A 147 3.39 -13.23 -2.43
C ILE A 147 4.18 -13.29 -1.13
N LEU A 148 3.89 -12.43 -0.15
CA LEU A 148 4.54 -12.46 1.17
C LEU A 148 4.23 -13.75 1.93
N GLU A 149 2.97 -14.20 1.94
CA GLU A 149 2.57 -15.49 2.50
C GLU A 149 3.34 -16.64 1.84
N ALA A 150 3.51 -16.60 0.51
CA ALA A 150 4.26 -17.61 -0.23
C ALA A 150 5.76 -17.61 0.09
N ASN A 151 6.32 -16.45 0.47
CA ASN A 151 7.71 -16.31 0.91
C ASN A 151 7.90 -16.56 2.41
N GLY A 152 6.88 -17.08 3.11
CA GLY A 152 7.00 -17.56 4.48
C GLY A 152 6.69 -16.52 5.54
N HIS A 153 6.24 -15.32 5.18
CA HIS A 153 5.77 -14.34 6.15
C HIS A 153 4.41 -14.73 6.73
N LYS A 154 4.21 -14.43 8.01
CA LYS A 154 2.86 -14.35 8.59
C LYS A 154 2.24 -13.02 8.17
N VAL A 155 1.12 -13.04 7.44
CA VAL A 155 0.54 -11.82 6.87
C VAL A 155 -0.82 -11.48 7.47
N GLN A 156 -0.96 -10.25 7.99
CA GLN A 156 -2.23 -9.66 8.42
C GLN A 156 -2.79 -8.77 7.31
N LYS A 157 -3.87 -9.20 6.67
CA LYS A 157 -4.59 -8.42 5.65
C LYS A 157 -5.61 -7.54 6.35
N VAL A 158 -5.44 -6.23 6.28
CA VAL A 158 -6.30 -5.28 7.01
C VAL A 158 -6.87 -4.23 6.08
N GLN A 159 -7.90 -3.55 6.56
CA GLN A 159 -8.40 -2.31 5.95
C GLN A 159 -8.82 -1.35 7.05
N ILE A 160 -8.82 -0.05 6.75
CA ILE A 160 -9.49 0.97 7.57
C ILE A 160 -10.66 1.54 6.79
N ILE A 161 -11.87 1.21 7.22
CA ILE A 161 -13.10 1.65 6.56
C ILE A 161 -13.38 3.09 7.01
N ASN A 162 -13.49 4.00 6.04
CA ASN A 162 -13.91 5.36 6.30
C ASN A 162 -15.44 5.40 6.38
N ASP A 163 -15.91 5.27 7.61
CA ASP A 163 -17.32 5.19 7.98
C ASP A 163 -17.78 6.40 8.79
N ARG A 164 -17.06 7.53 8.76
CA ARG A 164 -17.47 8.78 9.43
C ARG A 164 -17.24 10.02 8.58
N GLY A 165 -17.90 11.11 8.96
CA GLY A 165 -17.68 12.42 8.39
C GLY A 165 -18.81 12.91 7.49
N ILE A 166 -18.59 14.10 6.91
CA ILE A 166 -19.65 14.84 6.22
C ILE A 166 -20.25 14.08 5.03
N HIS A 167 -19.44 13.30 4.30
CA HIS A 167 -19.91 12.57 3.12
C HIS A 167 -20.99 11.53 3.45
N ILE A 168 -20.94 10.94 4.63
CA ILE A 168 -21.94 9.97 5.09
C ILE A 168 -23.18 10.70 5.61
N CYS A 169 -23.00 11.83 6.30
CA CYS A 169 -24.11 12.68 6.72
C CYS A 169 -24.94 13.18 5.52
N LYS A 170 -24.29 13.47 4.38
CA LYS A 170 -24.96 13.80 3.13
C LYS A 170 -25.90 12.69 2.67
N SER A 171 -25.43 11.44 2.65
CA SER A 171 -26.28 10.29 2.30
C SER A 171 -27.41 10.10 3.29
N MET A 172 -27.16 10.26 4.60
CA MET A 172 -28.18 10.13 5.65
C MET A 172 -29.28 11.19 5.56
N ILE A 173 -28.94 12.46 5.36
CA ILE A 173 -29.91 13.56 5.18
C ILE A 173 -30.76 13.31 3.93
N SER A 174 -30.12 12.95 2.83
CA SER A 174 -30.83 12.65 1.58
C SER A 174 -31.77 11.45 1.71
N TRP A 175 -31.34 10.38 2.39
CA TRP A 175 -32.21 9.23 2.69
C TRP A 175 -33.37 9.60 3.61
N LYS A 176 -33.14 10.45 4.62
CA LYS A 176 -34.19 10.90 5.54
C LYS A 176 -35.29 11.71 4.84
N HIS A 177 -34.92 12.56 3.87
CA HIS A 177 -35.89 13.39 3.14
C HIS A 177 -36.54 12.69 1.95
N TYR A 178 -35.77 11.90 1.20
CA TYR A 178 -36.18 11.37 -0.10
C TYR A 178 -36.23 9.84 -0.14
N GLY A 179 -35.93 9.19 0.98
CA GLY A 179 -35.80 7.74 1.01
C GLY A 179 -37.08 7.00 1.30
N GLU A 180 -38.06 7.62 1.96
CA GLU A 180 -39.38 7.00 2.24
C GLU A 180 -39.27 5.61 2.91
N GLY A 181 -38.21 5.39 3.70
CA GLY A 181 -37.94 4.10 4.33
C GLY A 181 -37.36 3.02 3.40
N GLU A 182 -36.87 3.38 2.20
CA GLU A 182 -36.27 2.45 1.25
C GLU A 182 -35.05 1.74 1.88
N THR A 183 -35.03 0.42 1.75
CA THR A 183 -33.97 -0.49 2.21
C THR A 183 -33.36 -1.26 1.03
N PRO A 184 -32.20 -1.91 1.20
CA PRO A 184 -31.66 -2.81 0.18
C PRO A 184 -32.66 -3.89 -0.25
N GLU A 185 -33.44 -4.41 0.70
CA GLU A 185 -34.44 -5.44 0.49
C GLU A 185 -35.63 -4.93 -0.33
N THR A 186 -36.15 -3.74 -0.04
CA THR A 186 -37.30 -3.17 -0.78
C THR A 186 -36.92 -2.65 -2.16
N SER A 187 -35.68 -2.16 -2.33
CA SER A 187 -35.20 -1.61 -3.60
C SER A 187 -34.61 -2.65 -4.54
N GLY A 188 -34.19 -3.80 -4.02
CA GLY A 188 -33.38 -4.78 -4.75
C GLY A 188 -31.95 -4.30 -5.07
N LEU A 189 -31.53 -3.16 -4.53
CA LEU A 189 -30.19 -2.62 -4.72
C LEU A 189 -29.23 -3.17 -3.65
N LYS A 190 -27.99 -3.45 -4.06
CA LYS A 190 -26.89 -3.72 -3.13
C LYS A 190 -26.71 -2.52 -2.18
N GLY A 191 -26.46 -2.75 -0.90
CA GLY A 191 -26.53 -1.71 0.12
C GLY A 191 -25.59 -0.51 -0.10
N ASP A 192 -24.37 -0.74 -0.57
CA ASP A 192 -23.43 0.32 -0.97
C ASP A 192 -23.90 1.12 -2.20
N LYS A 193 -24.62 0.48 -3.14
CA LYS A 193 -25.28 1.17 -4.26
C LYS A 193 -26.48 1.99 -3.80
N LEU A 194 -27.26 1.48 -2.84
CA LEU A 194 -28.38 2.22 -2.27
C LEU A 194 -27.90 3.49 -1.56
N VAL A 195 -26.89 3.39 -0.70
CA VAL A 195 -26.32 4.56 -0.03
C VAL A 195 -25.68 5.52 -1.03
N GLY A 196 -25.01 5.00 -2.08
CA GLY A 196 -24.49 5.79 -3.18
C GLY A 196 -25.57 6.56 -3.97
N LYS A 197 -26.74 5.96 -4.21
CA LYS A 197 -27.90 6.62 -4.83
C LYS A 197 -28.29 7.88 -4.05
N TYR A 198 -28.35 7.81 -2.72
CA TYR A 198 -28.68 8.98 -1.90
C TYR A 198 -27.56 10.00 -1.81
N TYR A 199 -26.30 9.57 -1.91
CA TYR A 199 -25.17 10.49 -2.04
C TYR A 199 -25.28 11.34 -3.32
N VAL A 200 -25.62 10.70 -4.45
CA VAL A 200 -25.85 11.40 -5.73
C VAL A 200 -27.08 12.30 -5.64
N LYS A 201 -28.18 11.82 -5.04
CA LYS A 201 -29.39 12.62 -4.84
C LYS A 201 -29.13 13.86 -3.98
N PHE A 202 -28.29 13.75 -2.95
CA PHE A 202 -27.86 14.89 -2.15
C PHE A 202 -27.19 15.95 -3.03
N ASP A 203 -26.23 15.54 -3.87
CA ASP A 203 -25.47 16.46 -4.72
C ASP A 203 -26.38 17.18 -5.73
N GLN A 204 -27.38 16.49 -6.28
CA GLN A 204 -28.39 17.08 -7.16
C GLN A 204 -29.21 18.16 -6.43
N VAL A 205 -29.72 17.85 -5.23
CA VAL A 205 -30.51 18.81 -4.44
C VAL A 205 -29.65 19.99 -3.99
N TYR A 206 -28.43 19.72 -3.54
CA TYR A 206 -27.47 20.75 -3.14
C TYR A 206 -27.19 21.72 -4.29
N LYS A 207 -26.89 21.24 -5.49
CA LYS A 207 -26.68 22.08 -6.68
C LYS A 207 -27.91 22.92 -7.01
N SER A 208 -29.11 22.34 -6.91
CA SER A 208 -30.36 23.08 -7.13
C SER A 208 -30.54 24.21 -6.12
N GLN A 209 -30.33 23.94 -4.83
CA GLN A 209 -30.46 24.94 -3.77
C GLN A 209 -29.41 26.06 -3.91
N VAL A 210 -28.17 25.72 -4.27
CA VAL A 210 -27.12 26.70 -4.55
C VAL A 210 -27.51 27.59 -5.73
N ALA A 211 -28.04 27.02 -6.82
CA ALA A 211 -28.49 27.80 -7.97
C ALA A 211 -29.61 28.78 -7.59
N THR A 212 -30.61 28.33 -6.81
CA THR A 212 -31.68 29.21 -6.30
C THR A 212 -31.13 30.36 -5.45
N LEU A 213 -30.22 30.09 -4.51
CA LEU A 213 -29.62 31.15 -3.69
C LEU A 213 -28.82 32.17 -4.51
N ILE A 214 -28.17 31.73 -5.59
CA ILE A 214 -27.47 32.63 -6.52
C ILE A 214 -28.47 33.49 -7.31
N GLU A 215 -29.56 32.91 -7.78
CA GLU A 215 -30.65 33.65 -8.44
C GLU A 215 -31.30 34.68 -7.50
N GLU A 216 -31.38 34.37 -6.21
CA GLU A 216 -31.85 35.27 -5.15
C GLU A 216 -30.82 36.35 -4.74
N GLY A 217 -29.63 36.35 -5.34
CA GLY A 217 -28.62 37.41 -5.18
C GLY A 217 -27.47 37.09 -4.22
N SER A 218 -27.35 35.85 -3.72
CA SER A 218 -26.16 35.42 -2.99
C SER A 218 -24.98 35.22 -3.93
N ASP A 219 -23.77 35.57 -3.50
CA ASP A 219 -22.57 35.13 -4.20
C ASP A 219 -22.40 33.61 -4.09
N LYS A 220 -21.63 33.03 -5.01
CA LYS A 220 -21.46 31.58 -5.12
C LYS A 220 -20.91 30.94 -3.84
N GLU A 221 -19.95 31.56 -3.17
CA GLU A 221 -19.34 31.00 -1.97
C GLU A 221 -20.33 30.99 -0.80
N ASN A 222 -21.08 32.08 -0.65
CA ASN A 222 -22.13 32.18 0.36
C ASN A 222 -23.28 31.21 0.09
N ALA A 223 -23.71 31.07 -1.17
CA ALA A 223 -24.73 30.11 -1.59
C ALA A 223 -24.30 28.66 -1.30
N GLU A 224 -23.06 28.29 -1.65
CA GLU A 224 -22.49 26.97 -1.35
C GLU A 224 -22.40 26.68 0.15
N LYS A 225 -22.10 27.69 0.97
CA LYS A 225 -22.03 27.52 2.43
C LYS A 225 -23.39 27.45 3.10
N ASN A 226 -24.42 28.08 2.54
CA ASN A 226 -25.72 28.27 3.18
C ASN A 226 -26.88 27.54 2.52
N ALA A 227 -26.63 26.70 1.50
CA ALA A 227 -27.67 25.82 0.97
C ALA A 227 -28.29 24.98 2.13
N PRO A 228 -29.62 24.97 2.30
CA PRO A 228 -30.26 24.34 3.46
C PRO A 228 -29.79 22.91 3.73
N ILE A 229 -29.66 22.09 2.68
CA ILE A 229 -29.29 20.68 2.82
C ILE A 229 -27.84 20.48 3.30
N ILE A 230 -26.91 21.41 3.03
CA ILE A 230 -25.55 21.31 3.55
C ILE A 230 -25.46 21.77 5.01
N ILE A 231 -26.30 22.73 5.42
CA ILE A 231 -26.43 23.13 6.82
C ILE A 231 -26.91 21.93 7.64
N GLU A 232 -27.99 21.28 7.21
CA GLU A 232 -28.52 20.08 7.86
C GLU A 232 -27.48 18.96 7.96
N ALA A 233 -26.67 18.74 6.90
CA ALA A 233 -25.61 17.73 6.94
C ALA A 233 -24.50 18.08 7.94
N ARG A 234 -24.17 19.37 8.12
CA ARG A 234 -23.20 19.83 9.14
C ARG A 234 -23.77 19.69 10.55
N GLU A 235 -25.04 20.02 10.76
CA GLU A 235 -25.72 19.81 12.04
C GLU A 235 -25.79 18.32 12.39
N LEU A 236 -26.08 17.45 11.42
CA LEU A 236 -26.08 16.01 11.63
C LEU A 236 -24.70 15.48 12.00
N LEU A 237 -23.63 16.02 11.40
CA LEU A 237 -22.26 15.67 11.79
C LEU A 237 -21.97 16.06 13.25
N GLN A 238 -22.37 17.27 13.67
CA GLN A 238 -22.22 17.69 15.06
C GLN A 238 -23.01 16.79 16.03
N LYS A 239 -24.24 16.40 15.66
CA LYS A 239 -25.04 15.43 16.43
C LYS A 239 -24.34 14.07 16.51
N TRP A 240 -23.75 13.60 15.41
CA TRP A 240 -22.99 12.37 15.38
C TRP A 240 -21.77 12.42 16.30
N GLU A 241 -21.02 13.53 16.31
CA GLU A 241 -19.87 13.75 17.19
C GLU A 241 -20.27 13.84 18.67
N ASN A 242 -21.43 14.42 18.95
CA ASN A 242 -22.04 14.46 20.28
C ASN A 242 -22.75 13.16 20.69
N LYS A 243 -22.62 12.08 19.89
CA LYS A 243 -23.20 10.75 20.15
C LYS A 243 -24.73 10.78 20.31
N ASP A 244 -25.41 11.65 19.58
CA ASP A 244 -26.87 11.68 19.53
C ASP A 244 -27.46 10.30 19.15
N PRO A 245 -28.34 9.70 19.98
CA PRO A 245 -28.79 8.32 19.78
C PRO A 245 -29.49 8.07 18.43
N GLU A 246 -30.33 9.00 17.98
CA GLU A 246 -31.06 8.86 16.72
C GLU A 246 -30.11 8.93 15.52
N THR A 247 -29.18 9.89 15.55
CA THR A 247 -28.18 10.06 14.50
C THR A 247 -27.25 8.84 14.42
N ARG A 248 -26.83 8.29 15.57
CA ARG A 248 -25.99 7.09 15.64
C ARG A 248 -26.73 5.85 15.14
N ALA A 249 -28.00 5.68 15.49
CA ALA A 249 -28.81 4.56 15.00
C ALA A 249 -29.00 4.59 13.47
N LEU A 250 -29.29 5.76 12.89
CA LEU A 250 -29.38 5.93 11.43
C LEU A 250 -28.03 5.62 10.76
N TRP A 251 -26.93 6.09 11.36
CA TRP A 251 -25.58 5.88 10.86
C TRP A 251 -25.20 4.39 10.87
N GLU A 252 -25.44 3.68 11.98
CA GLU A 252 -25.20 2.23 12.10
C GLU A 252 -26.02 1.45 11.09
N MET A 253 -27.31 1.77 10.96
CA MET A 253 -28.20 1.12 10.01
C MET A 253 -27.68 1.26 8.57
N MET A 254 -27.42 2.49 8.11
CA MET A 254 -26.99 2.72 6.74
C MET A 254 -25.61 2.12 6.45
N ASN A 255 -24.66 2.25 7.37
CA ASN A 255 -23.34 1.64 7.21
C ASN A 255 -23.39 0.11 7.19
N SER A 256 -24.29 -0.52 7.97
CA SER A 256 -24.46 -1.97 7.94
C SER A 256 -24.86 -2.49 6.54
N TRP A 257 -25.65 -1.72 5.80
CA TRP A 257 -26.00 -2.04 4.41
C TRP A 257 -24.79 -1.96 3.50
N VAL A 258 -23.97 -0.92 3.68
CA VAL A 258 -22.76 -0.71 2.90
C VAL A 258 -21.75 -1.84 3.15
N TYR A 259 -21.51 -2.20 4.42
CA TYR A 259 -20.59 -3.27 4.78
C TYR A 259 -20.98 -4.61 4.14
N LYS A 260 -22.27 -4.97 4.18
CA LYS A 260 -22.80 -6.16 3.48
C LYS A 260 -22.60 -6.07 1.97
N GLY A 261 -22.79 -4.87 1.40
CA GLY A 261 -22.57 -4.61 -0.01
C GLY A 261 -21.11 -4.74 -0.44
N PHE A 262 -20.17 -4.26 0.38
CA PHE A 262 -18.74 -4.43 0.16
C PHE A 262 -18.32 -5.90 0.31
N GLU A 263 -18.80 -6.59 1.34
CA GLU A 263 -18.50 -8.01 1.59
C GLU A 263 -18.89 -8.87 0.39
N HIS A 264 -20.05 -8.64 -0.21
CA HIS A 264 -20.48 -9.33 -1.43
C HIS A 264 -19.46 -9.16 -2.56
N THR A 265 -19.01 -7.93 -2.81
CA THR A 265 -18.02 -7.65 -3.86
C THR A 265 -16.64 -8.24 -3.53
N TYR A 266 -16.18 -8.19 -2.28
CA TYR A 266 -14.92 -8.82 -1.88
C TYR A 266 -14.94 -10.33 -2.07
N ARG A 267 -16.07 -10.97 -1.73
CA ARG A 267 -16.27 -12.40 -1.92
C ARG A 267 -16.24 -12.79 -3.39
N GLU A 268 -16.89 -12.03 -4.26
CA GLU A 268 -16.83 -12.23 -5.72
C GLU A 268 -15.39 -12.09 -6.26
N MET A 269 -14.61 -11.16 -5.73
CA MET A 269 -13.20 -10.96 -6.11
C MET A 269 -12.24 -12.00 -5.51
N GLY A 270 -12.68 -12.82 -4.55
CA GLY A 270 -11.81 -13.76 -3.82
C GLY A 270 -10.80 -13.08 -2.88
N VAL A 271 -11.10 -11.86 -2.44
CA VAL A 271 -10.24 -11.04 -1.58
C VAL A 271 -10.70 -11.17 -0.11
N THR A 272 -9.74 -11.22 0.82
CA THR A 272 -10.02 -11.54 2.23
C THR A 272 -9.26 -10.64 3.21
N PHE A 273 -9.91 -10.31 4.33
CA PHE A 273 -9.34 -9.49 5.40
C PHE A 273 -9.35 -10.27 6.71
N ASP A 274 -8.27 -10.16 7.47
CA ASP A 274 -8.10 -10.77 8.79
C ASP A 274 -8.62 -9.84 9.90
N LYS A 275 -8.54 -8.51 9.69
CA LYS A 275 -9.10 -7.50 10.60
C LYS A 275 -9.61 -6.26 9.88
N LEU A 276 -10.74 -5.75 10.35
CA LEU A 276 -11.35 -4.50 9.87
C LEU A 276 -11.18 -3.42 10.95
N TYR A 277 -10.54 -2.31 10.57
CA TYR A 277 -10.53 -1.08 11.35
C TYR A 277 -11.60 -0.13 10.82
N TYR A 278 -12.07 0.76 11.69
CA TYR A 278 -13.09 1.75 11.36
C TYR A 278 -12.62 3.11 11.84
N GLU A 279 -12.64 4.12 10.98
CA GLU A 279 -12.26 5.48 11.38
C GLU A 279 -13.13 5.99 12.54
N SER A 280 -14.41 5.59 12.58
CA SER A 280 -15.32 5.87 13.70
C SER A 280 -14.82 5.38 15.06
N ASN A 281 -13.94 4.38 15.10
CA ASN A 281 -13.34 3.82 16.31
C ASN A 281 -11.95 4.39 16.60
N THR A 282 -11.16 4.74 15.58
CA THR A 282 -9.74 5.10 15.76
C THR A 282 -9.47 6.61 15.75
N TYR A 283 -10.45 7.44 15.37
CA TYR A 283 -10.22 8.88 15.11
C TYR A 283 -9.71 9.72 16.29
N LEU A 284 -9.76 9.20 17.53
CA LEU A 284 -9.24 9.87 18.73
C LEU A 284 -7.89 9.33 19.21
N ASN A 285 -7.45 8.18 18.70
CA ASN A 285 -6.32 7.43 19.27
C ASN A 285 -4.99 8.17 19.19
N GLY A 286 -4.84 9.13 18.28
CA GLY A 286 -3.61 9.90 18.15
C GLY A 286 -3.44 11.05 19.12
N LYS A 287 -4.49 11.48 19.85
CA LYS A 287 -4.40 12.69 20.69
C LYS A 287 -3.37 12.53 21.82
N ASP A 288 -3.32 11.35 22.44
CA ASP A 288 -2.36 11.05 23.50
C ASP A 288 -0.91 11.17 23.01
N GLU A 289 -0.66 10.79 21.75
CA GLU A 289 0.66 10.90 21.12
C GLU A 289 1.02 12.35 20.78
N ILE A 290 0.04 13.19 20.46
CA ILE A 290 0.25 14.64 20.32
C ILE A 290 0.62 15.26 21.66
N GLU A 291 -0.03 14.87 22.75
CA GLU A 291 0.31 15.36 24.09
C GLU A 291 1.72 14.94 24.51
N LYS A 292 2.10 13.68 24.25
CA LYS A 292 3.48 13.21 24.47
C LYS A 292 4.48 14.02 23.64
N GLY A 293 4.19 14.26 22.37
CA GLY A 293 5.03 15.05 21.47
C GLY A 293 5.20 16.51 21.91
N LEU A 294 4.16 17.12 22.49
CA LEU A 294 4.25 18.45 23.10
C LEU A 294 5.15 18.44 24.35
N ASN A 295 4.99 17.44 25.22
CA ASN A 295 5.76 17.31 26.45
C ASN A 295 7.24 17.03 26.20
N SER A 296 7.58 16.33 25.11
CA SER A 296 8.97 16.04 24.72
C SER A 296 9.61 17.14 23.88
N GLY A 297 8.87 18.19 23.49
CA GLY A 297 9.35 19.28 22.65
C GLY A 297 9.49 18.93 21.16
N VAL A 298 8.99 17.77 20.73
CA VAL A 298 8.96 17.34 19.33
C VAL A 298 7.89 18.12 18.55
N LEU A 299 6.77 18.42 19.22
CA LEU A 299 5.67 19.21 18.68
C LEU A 299 5.62 20.55 19.40
N PHE A 300 5.10 21.58 18.71
CA PHE A 300 4.97 22.93 19.25
C PHE A 300 3.58 23.51 18.98
N LYS A 301 3.19 24.49 19.80
CA LYS A 301 1.94 25.24 19.63
C LYS A 301 2.20 26.58 18.95
N LYS A 302 1.30 26.98 18.06
CA LYS A 302 1.22 28.36 17.54
C LYS A 302 0.28 29.21 18.39
N ASP A 303 0.27 30.52 18.14
CA ASP A 303 -0.52 31.50 18.88
C ASP A 303 -2.03 31.23 18.85
N ASP A 304 -2.53 30.62 17.78
CA ASP A 304 -3.94 30.21 17.63
C ASP A 304 -4.29 28.91 18.38
N GLY A 305 -3.35 28.36 19.15
CA GLY A 305 -3.49 27.13 19.94
C GLY A 305 -3.33 25.85 19.13
N SER A 306 -3.13 25.92 17.81
CA SER A 306 -2.93 24.74 16.97
C SER A 306 -1.55 24.10 17.21
N VAL A 307 -1.47 22.78 17.06
CA VAL A 307 -0.25 21.98 17.31
C VAL A 307 0.37 21.54 15.99
N TRP A 308 1.69 21.71 15.89
CA TRP A 308 2.46 21.49 14.68
C TRP A 308 3.72 20.66 14.95
N CYS A 309 4.20 19.97 13.92
CA CYS A 309 5.52 19.36 13.87
C CYS A 309 6.40 20.13 12.89
N ASP A 310 7.60 20.55 13.31
CA ASP A 310 8.57 21.17 12.41
C ASP A 310 9.35 20.07 11.67
N LEU A 311 9.22 20.06 10.35
CA LEU A 311 9.89 19.12 9.44
C LEU A 311 10.82 19.87 8.46
N THR A 312 11.02 21.16 8.66
CA THR A 312 11.92 21.98 7.83
C THR A 312 13.37 21.51 7.85
N PRO A 313 13.93 20.99 8.96
CA PRO A 313 15.27 20.39 8.95
C PRO A 313 15.37 19.15 8.05
N ASP A 314 14.25 18.49 7.76
CA ASP A 314 14.14 17.29 6.95
C ASP A 314 13.76 17.61 5.47
N GLY A 315 13.72 18.90 5.12
CA GLY A 315 13.38 19.39 3.78
C GLY A 315 11.87 19.33 3.46
N LEU A 316 11.00 19.38 4.48
CA LEU A 316 9.54 19.39 4.36
C LEU A 316 8.95 20.63 5.05
N ASP A 317 7.65 20.85 4.90
CA ASP A 317 6.96 21.96 5.57
C ASP A 317 6.57 21.59 7.01
N GLU A 318 6.27 22.60 7.83
CA GLU A 318 5.59 22.40 9.11
C GLU A 318 4.24 21.70 8.89
N LYS A 319 3.97 20.65 9.66
CA LYS A 319 2.72 19.90 9.55
C LYS A 319 1.80 20.15 10.73
N LEU A 320 0.57 20.61 10.45
CA LEU A 320 -0.52 20.66 11.42
C LEU A 320 -0.90 19.24 11.85
N VAL A 321 -0.87 18.98 13.16
CA VAL A 321 -1.24 17.69 13.77
C VAL A 321 -2.38 17.80 14.77
N LEU A 322 -2.80 19.00 15.18
CA LEU A 322 -4.04 19.23 15.94
C LEU A 322 -4.52 20.66 15.73
N ARG A 323 -5.81 20.87 15.49
CA ARG A 323 -6.37 22.22 15.38
C ARG A 323 -6.44 22.91 16.74
N GLY A 324 -6.49 24.25 16.75
CA GLY A 324 -6.57 25.04 17.99
C GLY A 324 -7.84 24.80 18.80
N ASP A 325 -8.93 24.38 18.15
CA ASP A 325 -10.17 23.93 18.80
C ASP A 325 -10.10 22.50 19.38
N GLY A 326 -8.93 21.84 19.29
CA GLY A 326 -8.72 20.47 19.76
C GLY A 326 -9.19 19.38 18.79
N THR A 327 -9.65 19.74 17.60
CA THR A 327 -10.08 18.78 16.57
C THR A 327 -8.89 18.04 15.98
N ALA A 328 -8.96 16.70 15.96
CA ALA A 328 -7.98 15.84 15.31
C ALA A 328 -8.08 15.96 13.79
N VAL A 329 -6.91 16.01 13.13
CA VAL A 329 -6.80 15.98 11.66
C VAL A 329 -6.42 14.57 11.21
N TYR A 330 -6.49 14.29 9.90
CA TYR A 330 -6.11 12.97 9.37
C TYR A 330 -4.73 12.50 9.82
N MET A 331 -3.75 13.41 9.88
CA MET A 331 -2.41 13.08 10.38
C MET A 331 -2.44 12.55 11.82
N THR A 332 -3.23 13.15 12.72
CA THR A 332 -3.43 12.66 14.09
C THR A 332 -4.01 11.25 14.10
N GLN A 333 -5.03 11.03 13.26
CA GLN A 333 -5.77 9.77 13.21
C GLN A 333 -4.87 8.64 12.69
N ASP A 334 -4.06 8.92 11.68
CA ASP A 334 -3.15 7.95 11.09
C ASP A 334 -1.98 7.62 12.03
N ILE A 335 -1.47 8.59 12.80
CA ILE A 335 -0.50 8.32 13.88
C ILE A 335 -1.10 7.33 14.89
N GLY A 336 -2.31 7.60 15.38
CA GLY A 336 -2.98 6.72 16.33
C GLY A 336 -3.28 5.34 15.76
N THR A 337 -3.70 5.27 14.49
CA THR A 337 -4.01 4.01 13.80
C THR A 337 -2.74 3.17 13.56
N ALA A 338 -1.65 3.80 13.14
CA ALA A 338 -0.37 3.12 12.93
C ALA A 338 0.12 2.46 14.24
N ILE A 339 0.05 3.19 15.36
CA ILE A 339 0.45 2.70 16.67
C ILE A 339 -0.50 1.60 17.17
N LEU A 340 -1.82 1.80 17.05
CA LEU A 340 -2.83 0.80 17.42
C LEU A 340 -2.57 -0.55 16.75
N ARG A 341 -2.19 -0.56 15.48
CA ARG A 341 -1.91 -1.79 14.74
C ARG A 341 -0.73 -2.58 15.30
N TYR A 342 0.32 -1.92 15.76
CA TYR A 342 1.43 -2.58 16.46
C TYR A 342 1.05 -3.03 17.88
N GLN A 343 0.08 -2.37 18.53
CA GLN A 343 -0.45 -2.83 19.82
C GLN A 343 -1.33 -4.07 19.66
N ASP A 344 -2.17 -4.08 18.63
CA ASP A 344 -3.07 -5.18 18.29
C ASP A 344 -2.32 -6.43 17.80
N PHE A 345 -1.15 -6.23 17.18
CA PHE A 345 -0.27 -7.28 16.69
C PHE A 345 1.16 -7.06 17.22
N PRO A 346 1.49 -7.49 18.45
CA PRO A 346 2.78 -7.21 19.07
C PRO A 346 4.01 -7.78 18.35
N ASP A 347 3.83 -8.90 17.62
CA ASP A 347 4.88 -9.55 16.83
C ASP A 347 5.05 -8.91 15.44
N LEU A 348 4.27 -7.87 15.12
CA LEU A 348 4.30 -7.21 13.83
C LEU A 348 5.63 -6.49 13.60
N ASP A 349 6.30 -6.84 12.50
CA ASP A 349 7.55 -6.21 12.11
C ASP A 349 7.37 -5.07 11.14
N TYR A 350 6.46 -5.21 10.17
CA TYR A 350 6.26 -4.22 9.11
C TYR A 350 4.78 -3.93 8.84
N GLN A 351 4.49 -2.69 8.49
CA GLN A 351 3.19 -2.29 7.93
C GLN A 351 3.36 -1.77 6.51
N ILE A 352 2.64 -2.35 5.57
CA ILE A 352 2.59 -1.96 4.16
C ILE A 352 1.24 -1.29 3.90
N TYR A 353 1.29 -0.03 3.46
CA TYR A 353 0.13 0.78 3.14
C TYR A 353 -0.04 0.81 1.63
N THR A 354 -1.05 0.12 1.10
CA THR A 354 -1.34 0.12 -0.35
C THR A 354 -2.24 1.30 -0.68
N VAL A 355 -1.66 2.44 -1.06
CA VAL A 355 -2.40 3.69 -1.27
C VAL A 355 -1.91 4.41 -2.52
N GLY A 356 -2.81 5.13 -3.21
CA GLY A 356 -2.48 5.86 -4.44
C GLY A 356 -1.35 6.89 -4.27
N ASN A 357 -0.66 7.19 -5.36
CA ASN A 357 0.52 8.05 -5.38
C ASN A 357 0.23 9.51 -5.00
N GLU A 358 -1.03 9.94 -5.04
CA GLU A 358 -1.43 11.24 -4.53
C GLU A 358 -1.17 11.43 -3.02
N GLN A 359 -0.95 10.34 -2.27
CA GLN A 359 -0.67 10.35 -0.82
C GLN A 359 0.81 10.17 -0.48
N GLU A 360 1.74 10.18 -1.44
CA GLU A 360 3.17 9.96 -1.16
C GLU A 360 3.74 10.95 -0.13
N TYR A 361 3.43 12.24 -0.30
CA TYR A 361 3.85 13.26 0.66
C TYR A 361 3.24 13.02 2.05
N HIS A 362 1.98 12.60 2.11
CA HIS A 362 1.30 12.31 3.38
C HIS A 362 1.98 11.19 4.15
N PHE A 363 2.28 10.05 3.51
CA PHE A 363 2.96 8.93 4.17
C PHE A 363 4.40 9.25 4.54
N LYS A 364 5.12 9.98 3.69
CA LYS A 364 6.46 10.48 4.02
C LYS A 364 6.44 11.31 5.31
N VAL A 365 5.49 12.23 5.43
CA VAL A 365 5.31 13.05 6.62
C VAL A 365 4.88 12.21 7.83
N LEU A 366 3.93 11.28 7.66
CA LEU A 366 3.45 10.41 8.73
C LEU A 366 4.58 9.60 9.34
N PHE A 367 5.40 8.92 8.52
CA PHE A 367 6.48 8.07 9.02
C PHE A 367 7.58 8.88 9.71
N LEU A 368 7.87 10.09 9.22
CA LEU A 368 8.81 10.99 9.85
C LEU A 368 8.30 11.51 11.20
N ILE A 369 7.02 11.86 11.31
CA ILE A 369 6.42 12.28 12.59
C ILE A 369 6.47 11.12 13.59
N LEU A 370 6.13 9.89 13.17
CA LEU A 370 6.26 8.70 14.02
C LEU A 370 7.70 8.52 14.54
N ASP A 371 8.71 8.69 13.68
CA ASP A 371 10.13 8.58 14.07
C ASP A 371 10.52 9.68 15.07
N LYS A 372 10.12 10.93 14.82
CA LYS A 372 10.38 12.06 15.74
C LYS A 372 9.67 11.90 17.09
N LEU A 373 8.48 11.31 17.12
CA LEU A 373 7.77 10.96 18.35
C LEU A 373 8.43 9.79 19.12
N GLY A 374 9.51 9.21 18.59
CA GLY A 374 10.26 8.13 19.22
C GLY A 374 9.62 6.75 19.05
N PHE A 375 8.72 6.59 18.08
CA PHE A 375 8.08 5.31 17.83
C PHE A 375 9.07 4.33 17.20
N SER A 376 9.43 3.28 17.94
CA SER A 376 10.51 2.34 17.58
C SER A 376 10.34 1.64 16.22
N LYS A 377 9.08 1.41 15.79
CA LYS A 377 8.74 0.78 14.51
C LYS A 377 8.47 1.81 13.39
N ALA A 378 8.79 3.09 13.57
CA ALA A 378 8.53 4.14 12.56
C ALA A 378 9.14 3.79 11.19
N LYS A 379 10.38 3.30 11.17
CA LYS A 379 11.11 2.91 9.96
C LYS A 379 10.65 1.59 9.34
N SER A 380 9.73 0.88 9.99
CA SER A 380 9.15 -0.36 9.50
C SER A 380 7.80 -0.16 8.78
N ASN A 381 7.43 1.09 8.52
CA ASN A 381 6.25 1.41 7.72
C ASN A 381 6.67 1.70 6.28
N TYR A 382 5.93 1.14 5.33
CA TYR A 382 6.20 1.26 3.91
C TYR A 382 4.95 1.67 3.13
N HIS A 383 5.05 2.70 2.31
CA HIS A 383 3.98 3.11 1.40
C HIS A 383 4.17 2.42 0.05
N LEU A 384 3.32 1.43 -0.22
CA LEU A 384 3.20 0.81 -1.53
C LEU A 384 2.34 1.70 -2.44
N SER A 385 3.00 2.70 -3.03
CA SER A 385 2.40 3.66 -3.95
C SER A 385 2.00 3.02 -5.28
N TYR A 386 0.87 3.45 -5.85
CA TYR A 386 0.45 3.05 -7.20
C TYR A 386 -0.24 4.21 -7.93
N GLY A 387 -0.09 4.27 -9.26
CA GLY A 387 -0.71 5.31 -10.08
C GLY A 387 -2.25 5.23 -10.13
N MET A 388 -2.91 6.30 -10.54
CA MET A 388 -4.37 6.30 -10.66
C MET A 388 -4.87 5.57 -11.91
N VAL A 389 -6.14 5.14 -11.89
CA VAL A 389 -6.83 4.61 -13.07
C VAL A 389 -7.54 5.77 -13.75
N GLU A 390 -7.21 6.01 -15.02
CA GLU A 390 -7.85 7.01 -15.87
C GLU A 390 -8.68 6.31 -16.94
N LEU A 391 -9.83 6.90 -17.29
CA LEU A 391 -10.60 6.51 -18.46
C LEU A 391 -10.09 7.29 -19.67
N PRO A 392 -10.35 6.85 -20.91
CA PRO A 392 -10.01 7.61 -22.11
C PRO A 392 -10.52 9.07 -22.09
N GLU A 393 -11.64 9.32 -21.41
CA GLU A 393 -12.28 10.62 -21.25
C GLU A 393 -11.76 11.43 -20.03
N GLY A 394 -10.86 10.85 -19.22
CA GLY A 394 -10.22 11.48 -18.08
C GLY A 394 -10.44 10.77 -16.74
N LYS A 395 -10.23 11.49 -15.64
CA LYS A 395 -10.28 10.94 -14.28
C LYS A 395 -11.71 10.55 -13.88
N MET A 396 -11.88 9.34 -13.32
CA MET A 396 -13.15 8.89 -12.75
C MET A 396 -13.62 9.81 -11.62
N LYS A 397 -14.91 10.18 -11.62
CA LYS A 397 -15.54 11.00 -10.57
C LYS A 397 -16.88 10.38 -10.14
N SER A 398 -16.94 9.91 -8.89
CA SER A 398 -18.14 9.27 -8.31
C SER A 398 -19.38 10.17 -8.19
N ARG A 399 -19.28 11.47 -8.50
CA ARG A 399 -20.39 12.45 -8.41
C ARG A 399 -21.09 12.72 -9.74
N GLU A 400 -20.56 12.18 -10.84
CA GLU A 400 -21.10 12.37 -12.19
C GLU A 400 -21.92 11.16 -12.68
N GLY A 401 -21.99 10.10 -11.87
CA GLY A 401 -22.58 8.80 -12.22
C GLY A 401 -21.54 7.71 -12.04
#